data_AF-A0A6L3ASS7-F1
#
_entry.id   AF-A0A6L3ASS7-F1
#
_cell.length_a   1.000
_cell.length_b   1.000
_cell.length_c   1.000
_cell.angle_alpha   90.00
_cell.angle_beta   90.00
_cell.angle_gamma   90.00
#
_symmetry.space_group_name_H-M   'P 1'
#
loop_
_entity.id
_entity.type
_entity.pdbx_description
1 polymer ?
#
loop_
_entity_poly.entity_id
_entity_poly.type
_entity_poly.pdbx_seq_one_letter_code
_entity_poly.pdbx_strand_id
1 'polypeptide(L)'
;MTDYTAIVSDSLLLERTPADTSLACRSHEAALLVIDENGTVSIKTRTYVGGDGTPANEWHRRTLTYHLADAQNGARALDIDHLKTDLADGGRLSILIDCIRAGHSVEWDGSNHVGRLTEDAQDAERELRDLINDDAYTSTVEVWDAGAWLIGDNSDQDVLRELKLTTTATDADIAAVVDAQKGEIKRQGIVVAGDLENVIREVIERVREDEA
;
A
#
# COMPACT_ATOMS: atom_id res chain seq x y z
N MET A 1 -10.74 8.84 -24.37
CA MET A 1 -9.52 9.07 -23.57
C MET A 1 -8.93 7.69 -23.27
N THR A 2 -7.77 7.62 -22.63
CA THR A 2 -7.13 6.33 -22.37
C THR A 2 -7.77 5.66 -21.15
N ASP A 3 -8.18 4.40 -21.27
CA ASP A 3 -8.60 3.58 -20.12
C ASP A 3 -7.36 3.06 -19.39
N TYR A 4 -7.21 3.43 -18.11
CA TYR A 4 -6.08 3.05 -17.27
C TYR A 4 -6.43 1.97 -16.23
N THR A 5 -7.63 1.41 -16.24
CA THR A 5 -8.05 0.41 -15.23
C THR A 5 -7.16 -0.83 -15.18
N ALA A 6 -6.56 -1.21 -16.31
CA ALA A 6 -5.67 -2.37 -16.41
C ALA A 6 -4.37 -2.25 -15.60
N ILE A 7 -3.98 -1.04 -15.17
CA ILE A 7 -2.78 -0.84 -14.34
C ILE A 7 -3.06 -1.02 -12.85
N VAL A 8 -4.34 -1.15 -12.46
CA VAL A 8 -4.78 -1.27 -11.08
C VAL A 8 -4.90 -2.74 -10.70
N SER A 9 -4.18 -3.17 -9.67
CA SER A 9 -4.33 -4.50 -9.06
C SER A 9 -5.73 -4.67 -8.46
N ASP A 10 -6.17 -5.92 -8.29
CA ASP A 10 -7.48 -6.20 -7.68
C ASP A 10 -7.56 -5.90 -6.18
N SER A 11 -6.40 -5.77 -5.53
CA SER A 11 -6.27 -5.34 -4.13
C SER A 11 -4.94 -4.62 -3.96
N LEU A 12 -4.90 -3.61 -3.09
CA LEU A 12 -3.66 -2.95 -2.70
C LEU A 12 -3.73 -2.60 -1.20
N LEU A 13 -2.87 -3.24 -0.43
CA LEU A 13 -2.66 -3.03 0.99
C LEU A 13 -1.27 -2.41 1.16
N LEU A 14 -1.21 -1.32 1.92
CA LEU A 14 0.02 -0.63 2.27
C LEU A 14 0.37 -0.96 3.72
N GLU A 15 1.58 -1.44 3.94
CA GLU A 15 2.05 -1.83 5.27
C GLU A 15 2.97 -0.79 5.92
N ARG A 16 3.05 -0.87 7.25
CA ARG A 16 3.92 -0.07 8.10
C ARG A 16 4.71 -1.00 9.01
N THR A 17 5.98 -0.71 9.21
CA THR A 17 6.86 -1.45 10.13
C THR A 17 7.47 -0.52 11.17
N PRO A 18 7.32 -0.82 12.48
CA PRO A 18 6.37 -1.79 13.02
C PRO A 18 4.92 -1.42 12.68
N ALA A 19 3.98 -2.36 12.71
CA ALA A 19 2.57 -2.05 12.47
C ALA A 19 1.97 -1.18 13.58
N ASP A 20 2.42 -1.38 14.82
CA ASP A 20 2.04 -0.58 15.99
C ASP A 20 2.40 0.90 15.82
N THR A 21 1.36 1.73 15.66
CA THR A 21 1.46 3.17 15.44
C THR A 21 1.98 3.95 16.65
N SER A 22 1.99 3.34 17.85
CA SER A 22 2.59 3.93 19.06
C SER A 22 4.13 3.92 19.02
N LEU A 23 4.72 3.03 18.22
CA LEU A 23 6.15 2.92 18.02
C LEU A 23 6.62 3.78 16.85
N ALA A 24 7.90 4.18 16.86
CA ALA A 24 8.49 4.94 15.76
C ALA A 24 8.48 4.12 14.45
N CYS A 25 7.93 4.70 13.39
CA CYS A 25 7.91 4.11 12.05
C CYS A 25 9.35 3.92 11.54
N ARG A 26 9.71 2.69 11.20
CA ARG A 26 10.99 2.33 10.58
C ARG A 26 10.89 2.31 9.07
N SER A 27 9.78 1.76 8.57
CA SER A 27 9.44 1.77 7.16
C SER A 27 7.94 1.83 6.95
N HIS A 28 7.52 2.37 5.82
CA HIS A 28 6.12 2.39 5.40
C HIS A 28 6.05 2.27 3.89
N GLU A 29 4.93 1.76 3.39
CA GLU A 29 4.66 1.68 1.97
C GLU A 29 3.77 2.84 1.52
N ALA A 30 3.98 3.30 0.29
CA ALA A 30 3.09 4.22 -0.39
C ALA A 30 2.68 3.66 -1.76
N ALA A 31 1.43 3.90 -2.12
CA ALA A 31 0.91 3.67 -3.46
C ALA A 31 1.16 4.92 -4.30
N LEU A 32 1.83 4.74 -5.44
CA LEU A 32 2.27 5.83 -6.30
C LEU A 32 1.67 5.67 -7.69
N LEU A 33 1.00 6.71 -8.19
CA LEU A 33 0.74 6.87 -9.62
C LEU A 33 2.00 7.45 -10.28
N VAL A 34 2.51 6.76 -11.29
CA VAL A 34 3.77 7.09 -11.95
C VAL A 34 3.56 7.27 -13.45
N ILE A 35 4.02 8.41 -13.98
CA ILE A 35 4.12 8.69 -15.41
C ILE A 35 5.61 8.80 -15.75
N ASP A 36 6.15 7.86 -16.52
CA ASP A 36 7.56 7.87 -16.91
C ASP A 36 7.87 8.83 -18.07
N GLU A 37 9.15 8.97 -18.41
CA GLU A 37 9.59 9.89 -19.48
C GLU A 37 9.12 9.50 -20.89
N ASN A 38 8.62 8.27 -21.07
CA ASN A 38 8.01 7.80 -22.31
C ASN A 38 6.48 7.97 -22.29
N GLY A 39 5.93 8.54 -21.23
CA GLY A 39 4.50 8.69 -21.02
C GLY A 39 3.80 7.38 -20.63
N THR A 40 4.53 6.37 -20.16
CA THR A 40 3.93 5.14 -19.63
C THR A 40 3.38 5.41 -18.25
N VAL A 41 2.12 5.02 -18.03
CA VAL A 41 1.41 5.21 -16.76
C VAL A 41 1.38 3.88 -16.01
N SER A 42 1.68 3.91 -14.72
CA SER A 42 1.66 2.72 -13.86
C SER A 42 1.32 3.08 -12.41
N ILE A 43 0.76 2.13 -11.66
CA ILE A 43 0.67 2.22 -10.20
C ILE A 43 1.74 1.33 -9.59
N LYS A 44 2.49 1.86 -8.63
CA LYS A 44 3.60 1.15 -7.97
C LYS A 44 3.51 1.31 -6.47
N THR A 45 3.84 0.26 -5.75
CA THR A 45 4.12 0.33 -4.32
C THR A 45 5.61 0.64 -4.11
N ARG A 46 5.91 1.58 -3.22
CA ARG A 46 7.27 1.88 -2.79
C ARG A 46 7.36 1.82 -1.28
N THR A 47 8.33 1.06 -0.78
CA THR A 47 8.71 1.08 0.63
C THR A 47 9.72 2.21 0.87
N TYR A 48 9.41 3.07 1.83
CA TYR A 48 10.30 4.11 2.33
C TYR A 48 10.92 3.65 3.66
N VAL A 49 12.23 3.79 3.80
CA VAL A 49 12.98 3.40 5.00
C VAL A 49 13.80 4.59 5.49
N GLY A 50 13.33 5.29 6.52
CA GLY A 50 14.01 6.48 7.04
C GLY A 50 13.99 7.69 6.10
N GLY A 51 15.08 8.46 6.05
CA GLY A 51 15.20 9.70 5.27
C GLY A 51 15.63 9.48 3.83
N ASP A 52 14.90 8.63 3.10
CA ASP A 52 15.23 8.31 1.71
C ASP A 52 15.23 9.56 0.82
N GLY A 53 16.28 9.68 0.01
CA GLY A 53 16.38 10.74 -0.99
C GLY A 53 15.45 10.49 -2.18
N THR A 54 14.98 11.55 -2.81
CA THR A 54 14.18 11.44 -4.04
C THR A 54 15.06 10.95 -5.21
N PRO A 55 14.65 9.89 -5.94
CA PRO A 55 15.36 9.43 -7.13
C PRO A 55 15.62 10.57 -8.13
N ALA A 56 16.78 10.59 -8.77
CA ALA A 56 17.18 11.72 -9.62
C ALA A 56 16.25 11.97 -10.82
N ASN A 57 15.62 10.93 -11.36
CA ASN A 57 14.59 11.05 -12.41
C ASN A 57 13.31 11.73 -11.90
N GLU A 58 12.93 11.49 -10.65
CA GLU A 58 11.77 12.15 -10.02
C GLU A 58 12.11 13.57 -9.59
N TRP A 59 13.29 13.77 -9.02
CA TRP A 59 13.81 15.09 -8.65
C TRP A 59 13.88 16.03 -9.86
N HIS A 60 14.40 15.55 -10.99
CA HIS A 60 14.42 16.31 -12.24
C HIS A 60 13.11 16.21 -13.04
N ARG A 61 12.04 15.65 -12.48
CA ARG A 61 10.70 15.53 -13.10
C ARG A 61 10.67 14.79 -14.45
N ARG A 62 11.70 13.99 -14.76
CA ARG A 62 11.70 13.06 -15.91
C ARG A 62 10.67 11.96 -15.70
N THR A 63 10.51 11.54 -14.45
CA THR A 63 9.40 10.69 -14.02
C THR A 63 8.53 11.52 -13.08
N LEU A 64 7.23 11.57 -13.35
CA LEU A 64 6.26 12.23 -12.48
C LEU A 64 5.67 11.17 -11.56
N THR A 65 5.73 11.44 -10.25
CA THR A 65 5.26 10.54 -9.20
C THR A 65 4.26 11.28 -8.32
N TYR A 66 3.13 10.64 -8.08
CA TYR A 66 2.01 11.18 -7.30
C TYR A 66 1.59 10.17 -6.23
N HIS A 67 1.51 10.59 -4.97
CA HIS A 67 1.10 9.72 -3.87
C HIS A 67 -0.42 9.57 -3.85
N LEU A 68 -0.91 8.34 -4.01
CA LEU A 68 -2.33 8.01 -3.89
C LEU A 68 -2.72 7.74 -2.43
N ALA A 69 -1.84 7.06 -1.68
CA ALA A 69 -1.99 6.78 -0.27
C ALA A 69 -0.63 6.39 0.33
N ASP A 70 -0.53 6.51 1.65
CA ASP A 70 0.69 6.31 2.43
C ASP A 70 0.36 5.60 3.77
N ALA A 71 1.17 4.63 4.17
CA ALA A 71 1.02 3.88 5.42
C ALA A 71 1.84 4.43 6.60
N GLN A 72 2.44 5.63 6.52
CA GLN A 72 3.27 6.21 7.57
C GLN A 72 2.55 6.26 8.93
N ASN A 73 1.23 6.50 8.91
CA ASN A 73 0.38 6.61 10.09
C ASN A 73 -0.43 5.33 10.40
N GLY A 74 -0.12 4.21 9.75
CA GLY A 74 -0.81 2.93 9.96
C GLY A 74 -1.04 2.20 8.63
N ALA A 75 -1.22 0.88 8.69
CA ALA A 75 -1.53 0.10 7.50
C ALA A 75 -2.88 0.51 6.89
N ARG A 76 -2.97 0.51 5.55
CA ARG A 76 -4.15 1.02 4.82
C ARG A 76 -4.46 0.19 3.59
N ALA A 77 -5.72 -0.12 3.37
CA ALA A 77 -6.20 -0.66 2.10
C ALA A 77 -6.65 0.49 1.19
N LEU A 78 -6.45 0.37 -0.12
CA LEU A 78 -7.00 1.33 -1.09
C LEU A 78 -8.42 0.93 -1.52
N ASP A 79 -9.24 1.93 -1.81
CA ASP A 79 -10.51 1.77 -2.51
C ASP A 79 -10.25 1.58 -4.01
N ILE A 80 -10.06 0.31 -4.39
CA ILE A 80 -9.73 -0.08 -5.77
C ILE A 80 -10.88 0.21 -6.73
N ASP A 81 -12.14 0.11 -6.29
CA ASP A 81 -13.28 0.34 -7.16
C ASP A 81 -13.44 1.84 -7.48
N HIS A 82 -13.25 2.71 -6.47
CA HIS A 82 -13.20 4.14 -6.68
C HIS A 82 -12.03 4.54 -7.59
N LEU A 83 -10.84 3.99 -7.34
CA LEU A 83 -9.66 4.26 -8.16
C LEU A 83 -9.84 3.79 -9.61
N LYS A 84 -10.40 2.60 -9.84
CA LYS A 84 -10.72 2.10 -11.19
C LYS A 84 -11.76 2.98 -11.88
N THR A 85 -12.76 3.48 -11.15
CA THR A 85 -13.77 4.39 -11.71
C THR A 85 -13.14 5.68 -12.24
N ASP A 86 -12.23 6.29 -11.47
CA ASP A 86 -11.56 7.53 -11.88
C ASP A 86 -10.52 7.33 -12.98
N LEU A 87 -9.96 6.12 -13.10
CA LEU A 87 -9.00 5.72 -14.15
C LEU A 87 -9.64 5.16 -15.42
N ALA A 88 -10.94 4.86 -15.42
CA ALA A 88 -11.66 4.38 -16.60
C ALA A 88 -11.70 5.42 -17.73
N ASP A 89 -12.00 5.01 -18.96
CA ASP A 89 -12.23 5.96 -20.05
C ASP A 89 -13.39 6.90 -19.69
N GLY A 90 -13.13 8.21 -19.68
CA GLY A 90 -14.11 9.19 -19.17
C GLY A 90 -13.87 9.64 -17.73
N GLY A 91 -13.10 8.87 -16.96
CA GLY A 91 -12.82 9.11 -15.55
C GLY A 91 -11.97 10.35 -15.31
N ARG A 92 -12.11 10.94 -14.12
CA ARG A 92 -11.46 12.21 -13.78
C ARG A 92 -9.93 12.09 -13.81
N LEU A 93 -9.37 11.04 -13.20
CA LEU A 93 -7.93 10.79 -13.26
C LEU A 93 -7.48 10.50 -14.70
N SER A 94 -8.22 9.70 -15.47
CA SER A 94 -7.87 9.41 -16.87
C SER A 94 -7.70 10.70 -17.70
N ILE A 95 -8.62 11.65 -17.58
CA ILE A 95 -8.57 12.95 -18.27
C ILE A 95 -7.31 13.73 -17.89
N LEU A 96 -7.04 13.85 -16.58
CA LEU A 96 -5.90 14.61 -16.07
C LEU A 96 -4.57 13.98 -16.48
N ILE A 97 -4.48 12.65 -16.42
CA ILE A 97 -3.30 11.89 -16.83
C ILE A 97 -3.02 12.08 -18.33
N ASP A 98 -4.05 11.97 -19.18
CA ASP A 98 -3.90 12.19 -20.63
C ASP A 98 -3.40 13.62 -20.93
N CYS A 99 -3.91 14.63 -20.21
CA CYS A 99 -3.47 16.02 -20.36
C CYS A 99 -2.00 16.22 -19.94
N ILE A 100 -1.64 15.70 -18.77
CA ILE A 100 -0.25 15.76 -18.26
C ILE A 100 0.69 15.07 -19.23
N ARG A 101 0.35 13.87 -19.68
CA ARG A 101 1.16 13.08 -20.61
C ARG A 101 1.35 13.78 -21.96
N ALA A 102 0.29 14.40 -22.50
CA ALA A 102 0.37 15.12 -23.76
C ALA A 102 1.26 16.38 -23.66
N GLY A 103 1.30 17.01 -22.49
CA GLY A 103 2.07 18.23 -22.24
C GLY A 103 3.39 18.04 -21.52
N HIS A 104 3.83 16.80 -21.27
CA HIS A 104 5.12 16.49 -20.63
C HIS A 104 6.21 16.25 -21.66
N SER A 105 7.36 16.90 -21.47
CA SER A 105 8.56 16.71 -22.26
C SER A 105 9.79 16.59 -21.37
N VAL A 106 10.83 15.92 -21.84
CA VAL A 106 12.14 15.89 -21.18
C VAL A 106 13.16 16.58 -22.07
N GLU A 107 13.76 17.65 -21.55
CA GLU A 107 14.65 18.54 -22.31
C GLU A 107 16.00 18.70 -21.60
N TRP A 108 17.06 18.93 -22.37
CA TRP A 108 18.38 19.23 -21.81
C TRP A 108 18.47 20.71 -21.41
N ASP A 109 18.73 21.00 -20.14
CA ASP A 109 18.78 22.39 -19.61
C ASP A 109 20.18 23.03 -19.62
N GLY A 110 21.18 22.31 -20.16
CA GLY A 110 22.58 22.70 -20.13
C GLY A 110 23.42 21.95 -19.09
N SER A 111 22.79 21.24 -18.15
CA SER A 111 23.48 20.41 -17.14
C SER A 111 22.82 19.05 -16.94
N ASN A 112 21.49 18.95 -17.04
CA ASN A 112 20.73 17.72 -16.85
C ASN A 112 19.56 17.63 -17.85
N HIS A 113 19.00 16.42 -17.97
CA HIS A 113 17.68 16.22 -18.56
C HIS A 113 16.61 16.50 -17.52
N VAL A 114 15.73 17.46 -17.81
CA VAL A 114 14.69 17.94 -16.88
C VAL A 114 13.32 17.85 -17.56
N GLY A 115 12.34 17.34 -16.81
CA GLY A 115 10.95 17.31 -17.23
C GLY A 115 10.32 18.69 -17.19
N ARG A 116 9.62 19.07 -18.26
CA ARG A 116 8.83 20.28 -18.36
C ARG A 116 7.38 19.93 -18.66
N LEU A 117 6.49 20.78 -18.17
CA LEU A 117 5.06 20.71 -18.44
C LEU A 117 4.64 21.99 -19.16
N THR A 118 3.82 21.84 -20.19
CA THR A 118 3.04 22.95 -20.78
C THR A 118 2.08 23.55 -19.74
N GLU A 119 1.53 24.73 -20.00
CA GLU A 119 0.60 25.41 -19.08
C GLU A 119 -0.62 24.53 -18.75
N ASP A 120 -1.29 23.98 -19.77
CA ASP A 120 -2.43 23.06 -19.60
C ASP A 120 -2.06 21.84 -18.74
N ALA A 121 -0.87 21.27 -18.95
CA ALA A 121 -0.39 20.12 -18.18
C ALA A 121 -0.01 20.49 -16.72
N GLN A 122 0.43 21.72 -16.46
CA GLN A 122 0.67 22.21 -15.10
C GLN A 122 -0.64 22.41 -14.33
N ASP A 123 -1.67 22.91 -15.00
CA ASP A 123 -2.99 23.07 -14.40
C ASP A 123 -3.64 21.71 -14.14
N ALA A 124 -3.53 20.77 -15.08
CA ALA A 124 -3.95 19.38 -14.87
C ALA A 124 -3.17 18.70 -13.75
N GLU A 125 -1.86 18.93 -13.63
CA GLU A 125 -1.06 18.41 -12.51
C GLU A 125 -1.54 18.97 -11.17
N ARG A 126 -1.86 20.26 -11.10
CA ARG A 126 -2.37 20.89 -9.87
C ARG A 126 -3.71 20.28 -9.47
N GLU A 127 -4.63 20.16 -10.42
CA GLU A 127 -5.93 19.52 -10.17
C GLU A 127 -5.77 18.06 -9.75
N LEU A 128 -4.86 17.32 -10.38
CA LEU A 128 -4.56 15.94 -9.99
C LEU A 128 -4.05 15.88 -8.55
N ARG A 129 -3.13 16.77 -8.15
CA ARG A 129 -2.62 16.81 -6.77
C ARG A 129 -3.71 17.12 -5.77
N ASP A 130 -4.61 18.05 -6.09
CA ASP A 130 -5.73 18.40 -5.23
C ASP A 130 -6.74 17.23 -5.13
N LEU A 131 -6.96 16.50 -6.22
CA LEU A 131 -7.87 15.35 -6.28
C LEU A 131 -7.38 14.17 -5.45
N ILE A 132 -6.08 13.86 -5.51
CA ILE A 132 -5.50 12.70 -4.80
C ILE A 132 -5.12 13.02 -3.35
N ASN A 133 -5.25 14.28 -2.92
CA ASN A 133 -4.93 14.68 -1.55
C ASN A 133 -5.94 14.08 -0.55
N ASP A 134 -5.59 14.12 0.75
CA ASP A 134 -6.47 13.77 1.87
C ASP A 134 -7.02 12.34 1.81
N ASP A 135 -6.18 11.37 1.45
CA ASP A 135 -6.53 9.95 1.49
C ASP A 135 -7.74 9.59 0.59
N ALA A 136 -7.95 10.33 -0.51
CA ALA A 136 -9.11 10.20 -1.40
C ALA A 136 -9.40 8.78 -1.92
N TYR A 137 -8.37 7.93 -1.97
CA TYR A 137 -8.46 6.53 -2.41
C TYR A 137 -8.16 5.53 -1.29
N THR A 138 -8.18 5.95 -0.02
CA THR A 138 -8.09 5.02 1.10
C THR A 138 -9.46 4.39 1.33
N SER A 139 -9.50 3.06 1.45
CA SER A 139 -10.70 2.32 1.78
C SER A 139 -11.15 2.61 3.21
N THR A 140 -12.46 2.62 3.44
CA THR A 140 -13.04 2.68 4.78
C THR A 140 -13.05 1.32 5.49
N VAL A 141 -12.59 0.26 4.81
CA VAL A 141 -12.48 -1.07 5.40
C VAL A 141 -11.47 -1.03 6.54
N GLU A 142 -11.84 -1.65 7.67
CA GLU A 142 -10.98 -1.74 8.83
C GLU A 142 -9.76 -2.60 8.51
N VAL A 143 -8.56 -2.08 8.82
CA VAL A 143 -7.29 -2.78 8.65
C VAL A 143 -6.73 -3.11 10.03
N TRP A 144 -6.51 -4.39 10.29
CA TRP A 144 -5.90 -4.88 11.52
C TRP A 144 -4.48 -5.37 11.27
N ASP A 145 -3.60 -5.23 12.26
CA ASP A 145 -2.33 -5.95 12.28
C ASP A 145 -2.57 -7.45 12.60
N ALA A 146 -1.82 -8.35 11.98
CA ALA A 146 -1.95 -9.79 12.20
C ALA A 146 -1.73 -10.20 13.66
N GLY A 147 -0.79 -9.55 14.36
CA GLY A 147 -0.56 -9.73 15.78
C GLY A 147 -1.74 -9.21 16.61
N ALA A 148 -2.19 -7.99 16.35
CA ALA A 148 -3.35 -7.41 17.02
C ALA A 148 -4.64 -8.22 16.80
N TRP A 149 -4.84 -8.76 15.60
CA TRP A 149 -5.97 -9.62 15.26
C TRP A 149 -5.93 -10.96 16.00
N LEU A 150 -4.77 -11.62 16.01
CA LEU A 150 -4.64 -12.96 16.60
C LEU A 150 -4.50 -12.94 18.12
N ILE A 151 -3.75 -11.97 18.65
CA ILE A 151 -3.37 -11.91 20.06
C ILE A 151 -4.32 -10.98 20.81
N GLY A 152 -4.60 -9.79 20.28
CA GLY A 152 -5.35 -8.77 20.99
C GLY A 152 -4.75 -8.49 22.38
N ASP A 153 -5.57 -8.60 23.42
CA ASP A 153 -5.17 -8.47 24.82
C ASP A 153 -4.88 -9.83 25.51
N ASN A 154 -4.92 -10.94 24.76
CA ASN A 154 -4.74 -12.28 25.31
C ASN A 154 -3.27 -12.63 25.56
N SER A 155 -3.03 -13.57 26.48
CA SER A 155 -1.70 -14.17 26.64
C SER A 155 -1.41 -15.16 25.51
N ASP A 156 -0.14 -15.39 25.19
CA ASP A 156 0.26 -16.35 24.14
C ASP A 156 -0.30 -17.76 24.39
N GLN A 157 -0.40 -18.19 25.65
CA GLN A 157 -1.00 -19.47 26.03
C GLN A 157 -2.51 -19.53 25.77
N ASP A 158 -3.22 -18.43 26.00
CA ASP A 158 -4.66 -18.33 25.73
C ASP A 158 -4.93 -18.34 24.22
N VAL A 159 -4.09 -17.63 23.43
CA VAL A 159 -4.14 -17.65 21.96
C VAL A 159 -4.01 -19.07 21.42
N LEU A 160 -2.98 -19.83 21.85
CA LEU A 160 -2.82 -21.22 21.40
C LEU A 160 -4.03 -22.09 21.79
N ARG A 161 -4.58 -21.89 22.99
CA ARG A 161 -5.76 -22.63 23.46
C ARG A 161 -6.99 -22.33 22.61
N GLU A 162 -7.23 -21.07 22.27
CA GLU A 162 -8.36 -20.65 21.43
C GLU A 162 -8.23 -21.18 19.99
N LEU A 163 -7.03 -21.11 19.42
CA LEU A 163 -6.71 -21.65 18.10
C LEU A 163 -6.64 -23.18 18.08
N LYS A 164 -6.72 -23.82 19.26
CA LYS A 164 -6.59 -25.28 19.46
C LYS A 164 -5.26 -25.82 18.95
N LEU A 165 -4.20 -25.02 19.08
CA LEU A 165 -2.83 -25.38 18.78
C LEU A 165 -2.05 -25.73 20.04
N THR A 166 -0.94 -26.44 19.86
CA THR A 166 0.04 -26.74 20.92
C THR A 166 1.43 -26.29 20.49
N THR A 167 2.39 -26.31 21.40
CA THR A 167 3.81 -26.01 21.11
C THR A 167 4.46 -26.99 20.11
N THR A 168 3.78 -28.09 19.79
CA THR A 168 4.21 -29.12 18.82
C THR A 168 3.35 -29.14 17.56
N ALA A 169 2.55 -28.11 17.32
CA ALA A 169 1.73 -27.99 16.12
C ALA A 169 2.60 -28.11 14.85
N THR A 170 2.09 -28.81 13.85
CA THR A 170 2.76 -28.98 12.56
C THR A 170 2.45 -27.82 11.62
N ASP A 171 3.23 -27.66 10.55
CA ASP A 171 2.93 -26.68 9.48
C ASP A 171 1.51 -26.88 8.90
N ALA A 172 1.04 -28.13 8.85
CA ALA A 172 -0.31 -28.44 8.38
C ALA A 172 -1.40 -27.94 9.36
N ASP A 173 -1.15 -28.03 10.67
CA ASP A 173 -2.06 -27.52 11.69
C ASP A 173 -2.11 -25.99 11.64
N ILE A 174 -0.95 -25.35 11.49
CA ILE A 174 -0.85 -23.87 11.37
C ILE A 174 -1.57 -23.41 10.10
N ALA A 175 -1.33 -24.04 8.95
CA ALA A 175 -1.99 -23.68 7.69
C ALA A 175 -3.53 -23.81 7.78
N ALA A 176 -4.03 -24.87 8.42
CA ALA A 176 -5.47 -25.05 8.62
C ALA A 176 -6.09 -23.94 9.49
N VAL A 177 -5.39 -23.50 10.54
CA VAL A 177 -5.81 -22.37 11.37
C VAL A 177 -5.77 -21.06 10.59
N VAL A 178 -4.72 -20.81 9.83
CA VAL A 178 -4.59 -19.62 8.97
C VAL A 178 -5.75 -19.55 7.98
N ASP A 179 -6.11 -20.66 7.34
CA ASP A 179 -7.24 -20.71 6.41
C ASP A 179 -8.58 -20.44 7.11
N ALA A 180 -8.78 -20.98 8.30
CA ALA A 180 -9.97 -20.69 9.12
C ALA A 180 -10.05 -19.20 9.48
N GLN A 181 -8.93 -18.59 9.87
CA GLN A 181 -8.83 -17.16 10.18
C GLN A 181 -9.11 -16.28 8.96
N LYS A 182 -8.51 -16.60 7.80
CA LYS A 182 -8.81 -15.92 6.53
C LYS A 182 -10.31 -15.98 6.18
N GLY A 183 -10.96 -17.10 6.48
CA GLY A 183 -12.41 -17.26 6.32
C GLY A 183 -13.24 -16.40 7.28
N GLU A 184 -12.75 -16.13 8.49
CA GLU A 184 -13.38 -15.20 9.45
C GLU A 184 -13.17 -13.74 9.03
N ILE A 185 -11.93 -13.37 8.71
CA ILE A 185 -11.55 -12.04 8.22
C ILE A 185 -12.44 -11.63 7.04
N LYS A 186 -12.59 -12.54 6.06
CA LYS A 186 -13.45 -12.31 4.89
C LYS A 186 -14.94 -12.17 5.27
N ARG A 187 -15.43 -12.92 6.25
CA ARG A 187 -16.83 -12.84 6.71
C ARG A 187 -17.12 -11.51 7.42
N GLN A 188 -16.15 -10.98 8.15
CA GLN A 188 -16.28 -9.70 8.84
C GLN A 188 -16.03 -8.51 7.91
N GLY A 189 -15.50 -8.76 6.70
CA GLY A 189 -15.20 -7.70 5.74
C GLY A 189 -14.00 -6.85 6.15
N ILE A 190 -13.06 -7.45 6.88
CA ILE A 190 -11.84 -6.81 7.41
C ILE A 190 -10.65 -7.15 6.50
N VAL A 191 -9.62 -6.31 6.53
CA VAL A 191 -8.30 -6.63 5.95
C VAL A 191 -7.30 -6.78 7.08
N VAL A 192 -6.42 -7.79 7.01
CA VAL A 192 -5.34 -7.99 7.98
C VAL A 192 -4.00 -7.81 7.27
N ALA A 193 -3.16 -6.94 7.82
CA ALA A 193 -1.79 -6.68 7.39
C ALA A 193 -0.79 -7.56 8.14
N GLY A 194 0.28 -7.98 7.46
CA GLY A 194 1.28 -8.89 8.01
C GLY A 194 0.94 -10.38 7.86
N ASP A 195 1.89 -11.22 8.28
CA ASP A 195 1.84 -12.67 8.08
C ASP A 195 1.28 -13.40 9.32
N LEU A 196 0.00 -13.79 9.23
CA LEU A 196 -0.68 -14.60 10.25
C LEU A 196 0.08 -15.89 10.58
N GLU A 197 0.69 -16.54 9.59
CA GLU A 197 1.44 -17.78 9.81
C GLU A 197 2.68 -17.52 10.67
N ASN A 198 3.44 -16.47 10.32
CA ASN A 198 4.61 -16.09 11.10
C ASN A 198 4.24 -15.67 12.52
N VAL A 199 3.16 -14.91 12.70
CA VAL A 199 2.66 -14.54 14.05
C VAL A 199 2.33 -15.78 14.87
N ILE A 200 1.64 -16.77 14.29
CA ILE A 200 1.33 -18.03 15.00
C ILE A 200 2.63 -18.78 15.36
N ARG A 201 3.61 -18.85 14.45
CA ARG A 201 4.92 -19.46 14.71
C ARG A 201 5.66 -18.77 15.86
N GLU A 202 5.64 -17.43 15.88
CA GLU A 202 6.26 -16.64 16.96
C GLU A 202 5.56 -16.83 18.32
N VAL A 203 4.24 -16.96 18.34
CA VAL A 203 3.47 -17.30 19.56
C VAL A 203 3.87 -18.69 20.06
N ILE A 204 3.93 -19.69 19.17
CA ILE A 204 4.35 -21.07 19.50
C ILE A 204 5.75 -21.09 20.12
N GLU A 205 6.69 -20.36 19.52
CA GLU A 205 8.07 -20.32 20.01
C GLU A 205 8.17 -19.66 21.39
N ARG A 206 7.50 -18.51 21.59
CA ARG A 206 7.50 -17.81 22.89
C ARG A 206 6.95 -18.69 24.02
N VAL A 207 5.84 -19.40 23.79
CA VAL A 207 5.31 -20.34 24.79
C VAL A 207 6.28 -21.48 25.07
N ARG A 208 6.96 -22.00 24.03
CA ARG A 208 7.96 -23.07 24.20
C ARG A 208 9.15 -22.60 25.03
N GLU A 209 9.61 -21.37 24.82
CA GLU A 209 10.71 -20.77 25.60
C GLU A 209 10.32 -20.55 27.07
N ASP A 210 9.08 -20.13 27.34
CA ASP A 210 8.58 -19.93 28.72
C ASP A 210 8.40 -21.25 29.50
N GLU A 211 8.23 -22.38 28.80
CA GLU A 211 8.07 -23.72 29.40
C GLU A 211 9.41 -24.45 29.67
N ALA A 212 10.54 -23.94 29.14
CA ALA A 212 11.86 -24.57 29.20
C ALA A 212 12.69 -24.15 30.43
#